data_AF-A0A166RI93-F1
#
_entry.id   AF-A0A166RI93-F1
#
_cell.length_a   1.000
_cell.length_b   1.000
_cell.length_c   1.000
_cell.angle_alpha   90.00
_cell.angle_beta   90.00
_cell.angle_gamma   90.00
#
_symmetry.space_group_name_H-M   'P 1'
#
loop_
_entity.id
_entity.type
_entity.pdbx_description
1 polymer ?
#
loop_
_entity_poly.entity_id
_entity_poly.type
_entity_poly.pdbx_seq_one_letter_code
_entity_poly.pdbx_strand_id
1 'polypeptide(L)'
;MPNTPSFAEGSYEKIAELVFPKLNYTTFYLEFDDPRVSGHFQPLRFVPQGKNVVLGLVSTKISELEDKEILVRRVYEAAEAMAKGQNRDVADVLADSLAISPQCGLASHSMNKGVATEERMWEKLVLVRDVARSIWKDPI
;
A
#
# COMPACT_ATOMS: atom_id res chain seq x y z
N MET A 1 4.30 20.91 -24.33
CA MET A 1 5.54 21.12 -23.56
C MET A 1 5.69 19.96 -22.59
N PRO A 2 6.76 19.15 -22.65
CA PRO A 2 6.99 18.05 -21.73
C PRO A 2 8.01 18.49 -20.67
N ASN A 3 7.55 18.90 -19.49
CA ASN A 3 8.28 18.96 -18.20
C ASN A 3 7.53 19.86 -17.21
N THR A 4 6.29 19.52 -16.90
CA THR A 4 5.66 19.99 -15.66
C THR A 4 5.76 18.83 -14.67
N PRO A 5 6.54 18.95 -13.58
CA PRO A 5 6.51 17.94 -12.53
C PRO A 5 5.06 17.83 -12.05
N SER A 6 4.55 16.62 -11.91
CA SER A 6 3.26 16.41 -11.26
C SER A 6 3.31 17.06 -9.87
N PHE A 7 2.29 17.83 -9.50
CA PHE A 7 2.12 18.42 -8.16
C PHE A 7 2.25 17.36 -7.02
N ALA A 8 2.10 16.07 -7.35
CA ALA A 8 2.09 14.96 -6.43
C ALA A 8 3.47 14.59 -5.84
N GLU A 9 4.54 14.50 -6.65
CA GLU A 9 5.78 13.84 -6.20
C GLU A 9 6.48 14.59 -5.04
N GLY A 10 6.54 15.92 -5.10
CA GLY A 10 7.15 16.74 -4.04
C GLY A 10 6.22 17.10 -2.88
N SER A 11 4.90 16.90 -3.03
CA SER A 11 3.92 17.25 -2.00
C SER A 11 3.68 16.10 -1.02
N TYR A 12 3.64 14.86 -1.49
CA TYR A 12 3.39 13.71 -0.60
C TYR A 12 4.53 13.47 0.40
N GLU A 13 5.80 13.62 0.03
CA GLU A 13 6.91 13.48 0.99
C GLU A 13 6.84 14.56 2.09
N LYS A 14 6.57 15.81 1.72
CA LYS A 14 6.42 16.92 2.69
C LYS A 14 5.21 16.73 3.61
N ILE A 15 4.10 16.22 3.06
CA ILE A 15 2.92 15.90 3.86
C ILE A 15 3.24 14.74 4.81
N ALA A 16 3.86 13.67 4.34
CA ALA A 16 4.20 12.50 5.15
C ALA A 16 5.12 12.84 6.33
N GLU A 17 6.16 13.65 6.09
CA GLU A 17 7.08 14.14 7.13
C GLU A 17 6.37 14.92 8.23
N LEU A 18 5.33 15.69 7.88
CA LEU A 18 4.54 16.45 8.85
C LEU A 18 3.44 15.61 9.51
N VAL A 19 2.83 14.68 8.78
CA VAL A 19 1.62 13.97 9.19
C VAL A 19 1.92 12.77 10.05
N PHE A 20 2.81 11.87 9.63
CA PHE A 20 3.03 10.61 10.35
C PHE A 20 3.55 10.79 11.79
N PRO A 21 4.50 11.72 12.07
CA PRO A 21 4.97 11.94 13.43
C PRO A 21 3.96 12.67 14.32
N LYS A 22 3.11 13.53 13.75
CA LYS A 22 2.22 14.42 14.52
C LYS A 22 0.85 13.82 14.79
N LEU A 23 0.36 12.94 13.92
CA LEU A 23 -0.95 12.33 14.13
C LEU A 23 -0.87 11.21 15.17
N ASN A 24 -1.75 11.28 16.17
CA ASN A 24 -1.87 10.28 17.22
C ASN A 24 -2.74 9.08 16.78
N TYR A 25 -2.45 8.52 15.60
CA TYR A 25 -3.04 7.27 15.13
C TYR A 25 -1.98 6.17 15.12
N THR A 26 -2.39 4.95 15.47
CA THR A 26 -1.52 3.78 15.45
C THR A 26 -1.43 3.17 14.06
N THR A 27 -2.55 3.16 13.31
CA THR A 27 -2.65 2.50 12.02
C THR A 27 -3.07 3.48 10.92
N PHE A 28 -2.38 3.43 9.77
CA PHE A 28 -2.75 4.19 8.58
C PHE A 28 -3.14 3.25 7.44
N TYR A 29 -4.24 3.54 6.75
CA TYR A 29 -4.61 2.89 5.50
C TYR A 29 -4.22 3.82 4.35
N LEU A 30 -3.31 3.38 3.49
CA LEU A 30 -2.72 4.22 2.44
C LEU A 30 -2.86 3.55 1.07
N GLU A 31 -3.46 4.25 0.11
CA GLU A 31 -3.55 3.82 -1.29
C GLU A 31 -2.28 4.22 -2.05
N PHE A 32 -1.73 3.28 -2.83
CA PHE A 32 -0.60 3.54 -3.73
C PHE A 32 -1.00 3.25 -5.18
N ASP A 33 -1.69 4.22 -5.78
CA ASP A 33 -2.42 4.11 -7.05
C ASP A 33 -1.60 3.74 -8.28
N ASP A 34 -0.53 4.48 -8.60
CA ASP A 34 0.23 4.28 -9.82
C ASP A 34 1.74 4.34 -9.52
N PRO A 35 2.49 3.25 -9.79
CA PRO A 35 3.95 3.21 -9.72
C PRO A 35 4.69 4.30 -10.52
N ARG A 36 4.00 5.05 -11.39
CA ARG A 36 4.54 6.16 -12.18
C ARG A 36 4.15 7.54 -11.67
N VAL A 37 3.17 7.65 -10.76
CA VAL A 37 2.62 8.94 -10.26
C VAL A 37 2.75 9.08 -8.74
N SER A 38 2.65 7.97 -8.00
CA SER A 38 2.81 7.87 -6.54
C SER A 38 3.88 6.84 -6.15
N GLY A 39 4.69 6.43 -7.13
CA GLY A 39 5.27 5.09 -7.20
C GLY A 39 6.45 4.74 -6.32
N HIS A 40 6.71 5.51 -5.29
CA HIS A 40 7.79 5.22 -4.39
C HIS A 40 7.27 5.22 -2.96
N PHE A 41 7.55 4.13 -2.24
CA PHE A 41 7.25 4.01 -0.82
C PHE A 41 8.15 4.88 0.07
N GLN A 42 8.98 5.74 -0.53
CA GLN A 42 9.88 6.65 0.17
C GLN A 42 9.23 7.46 1.31
N PRO A 43 7.97 7.96 1.19
CA PRO A 43 7.31 8.66 2.29
C PRO A 43 7.15 7.80 3.56
N LEU A 44 7.13 6.47 3.45
CA LEU A 44 7.02 5.57 4.61
C LEU A 44 8.22 5.65 5.56
N ARG A 45 9.36 6.19 5.11
CA ARG A 45 10.52 6.45 5.97
C ARG A 45 10.21 7.42 7.12
N PHE A 46 9.15 8.20 7.00
CA PHE A 46 8.73 9.15 8.02
C PHE A 46 7.76 8.54 9.05
N VAL A 47 7.35 7.27 8.89
CA VAL A 47 6.46 6.60 9.86
C VAL A 47 7.26 6.22 11.11
N PRO A 48 6.93 6.79 12.29
CA PRO A 48 7.58 6.42 13.55
C PRO A 48 7.41 4.93 13.89
N GLN A 49 8.37 4.41 14.66
CA GLN A 49 8.22 3.09 15.27
C GLN A 49 6.96 3.02 16.16
N GLY A 50 6.34 1.85 16.24
CA GLY A 50 5.09 1.64 17.00
C GLY A 50 3.82 2.05 16.26
N LYS A 51 3.94 2.49 15.00
CA LYS A 51 2.81 2.72 14.09
C LYS A 51 2.89 1.75 12.92
N ASN A 52 1.75 1.31 12.42
CA ASN A 52 1.64 0.35 11.32
C ASN A 52 0.90 0.93 10.12
N VAL A 53 1.19 0.39 8.94
CA VAL A 53 0.61 0.82 7.66
C VAL A 53 -0.05 -0.37 6.97
N VAL A 54 -1.30 -0.18 6.59
CA VAL A 54 -2.04 -1.09 5.70
C VAL A 54 -1.91 -0.57 4.28
N LEU A 55 -1.23 -1.32 3.44
CA LEU A 55 -0.90 -0.97 2.07
C LEU A 55 -2.07 -1.35 1.14
N GLY A 56 -2.79 -0.34 0.65
CA GLY A 56 -3.83 -0.49 -0.36
C GLY A 56 -3.20 -0.72 -1.75
N LEU A 57 -2.83 -1.96 -2.04
CA LEU A 57 -2.11 -2.34 -3.27
C LEU A 57 -2.99 -3.04 -4.30
N VAL A 58 -4.07 -3.68 -3.86
CA VAL A 58 -5.02 -4.38 -4.75
C VAL A 58 -6.07 -3.38 -5.23
N SER A 59 -6.13 -3.13 -6.54
CA SER A 59 -6.98 -2.09 -7.08
C SER A 59 -8.45 -2.45 -7.04
N THR A 60 -9.25 -1.47 -6.64
CA THR A 60 -10.73 -1.50 -6.71
C THR A 60 -11.27 -0.75 -7.92
N LYS A 61 -10.39 -0.09 -8.69
CA LYS A 61 -10.72 0.79 -9.82
C LYS A 61 -10.71 0.03 -11.15
N ILE A 62 -9.99 -1.09 -11.21
CA ILE A 62 -9.90 -1.98 -12.38
C ILE A 62 -10.30 -3.42 -12.00
N SER A 63 -10.91 -4.13 -12.95
CA SER A 63 -11.38 -5.50 -12.74
C SER A 63 -10.27 -6.55 -12.88
N GLU A 64 -9.19 -6.26 -13.62
CA GLU A 64 -8.08 -7.17 -13.82
C GLU A 64 -7.40 -7.53 -12.49
N LEU A 65 -7.08 -8.81 -12.28
CA LEU A 65 -6.33 -9.26 -11.12
C LEU A 65 -4.86 -8.88 -11.27
N GLU A 66 -4.31 -8.28 -10.22
CA GLU A 66 -2.89 -7.99 -10.15
C GLU A 66 -2.07 -9.27 -10.05
N ASP A 67 -0.86 -9.20 -10.56
CA ASP A 67 0.14 -10.25 -10.41
C ASP A 67 0.59 -10.34 -8.94
N LYS A 68 0.47 -11.55 -8.38
CA LYS A 68 0.74 -11.83 -6.98
C LYS A 68 2.21 -11.57 -6.64
N GLU A 69 3.14 -12.00 -7.48
CA GLU A 69 4.58 -11.85 -7.27
C GLU A 69 5.00 -10.37 -7.31
N ILE A 70 4.36 -9.57 -8.17
CA ILE A 70 4.52 -8.12 -8.18
C ILE A 70 4.01 -7.51 -6.88
N LEU A 71 2.82 -7.90 -6.40
CA LEU A 71 2.29 -7.40 -5.12
C LEU A 71 3.21 -7.74 -3.95
N VAL A 72 3.71 -8.98 -3.90
CA VAL A 72 4.68 -9.40 -2.88
C VAL A 72 5.91 -8.50 -2.92
N ARG A 73 6.52 -8.32 -4.09
CA ARG A 73 7.70 -7.45 -4.25
C ARG A 73 7.42 -6.03 -3.76
N ARG A 74 6.25 -5.46 -4.08
CA ARG A 74 5.86 -4.12 -3.62
C ARG A 74 5.73 -4.01 -2.11
N VAL A 75 5.25 -5.05 -1.42
CA VAL A 75 5.23 -5.04 0.06
C VAL A 75 6.65 -5.03 0.64
N TYR A 76 7.59 -5.77 0.03
CA TYR A 76 9.00 -5.72 0.44
C TYR A 76 9.64 -4.35 0.17
N GLU A 77 9.36 -3.71 -0.98
CA GLU A 77 9.81 -2.34 -1.27
C GLU A 77 9.30 -1.33 -0.24
N ALA A 78 8.05 -1.49 0.22
CA ALA A 78 7.47 -0.68 1.29
C ALA A 78 8.18 -0.91 2.63
N ALA A 79 8.45 -2.18 2.95
CA ALA A 79 9.17 -2.57 4.16
C ALA A 79 10.58 -1.98 4.19
N GLU A 80 11.32 -2.03 3.08
CA GLU A 80 12.65 -1.43 2.95
C GLU A 80 12.64 0.07 3.19
N ALA A 81 11.68 0.79 2.61
CA ALA A 81 11.57 2.23 2.79
C ALA A 81 11.31 2.62 4.27
N MET A 82 10.41 1.89 4.93
CA MET A 82 10.07 2.12 6.33
C MET A 82 11.21 1.69 7.27
N ALA A 83 11.82 0.54 7.02
CA ALA A 83 12.98 0.02 7.75
C ALA A 83 14.15 1.01 7.74
N LYS A 84 14.45 1.61 6.58
CA LYS A 84 15.48 2.64 6.44
C LYS A 84 15.19 3.88 7.30
N GLY A 85 13.95 4.34 7.34
CA GLY A 85 13.54 5.48 8.16
C GLY A 85 13.56 5.19 9.66
N GLN A 86 13.27 3.95 10.05
CA GLN A 86 13.22 3.51 11.45
C GLN A 86 14.55 2.98 11.98
N ASN A 87 15.55 2.76 11.13
CA ASN A 87 16.80 2.09 11.45
C ASN A 87 16.56 0.70 12.09
N ARG A 88 15.72 -0.11 11.43
CA ARG A 88 15.35 -1.49 11.83
C ARG A 88 15.53 -2.45 10.67
N ASP A 89 15.52 -3.74 10.95
CA ASP A 89 15.54 -4.76 9.91
C ASP A 89 14.20 -4.84 9.17
N VAL A 90 14.27 -5.15 7.87
CA VAL A 90 13.09 -5.34 7.00
C VAL A 90 12.16 -6.43 7.56
N ALA A 91 12.74 -7.50 8.11
CA ALA A 91 11.99 -8.60 8.70
C ALA A 91 11.13 -8.14 9.89
N ASP A 92 11.65 -7.24 10.73
CA ASP A 92 10.91 -6.71 11.87
C ASP A 92 9.75 -5.82 11.42
N VAL A 93 10.00 -4.94 10.44
CA VAL A 93 8.96 -4.08 9.85
C VAL A 93 7.85 -4.90 9.20
N LEU A 94 8.20 -5.98 8.50
CA LEU A 94 7.20 -6.91 7.98
C LEU A 94 6.42 -7.56 9.11
N ALA A 95 7.09 -8.02 10.17
CA ALA A 95 6.44 -8.75 11.25
C ALA A 95 5.45 -7.90 12.08
N ASP A 96 5.71 -6.61 12.30
CA ASP A 96 4.92 -5.81 13.25
C ASP A 96 4.30 -4.51 12.70
N SER A 97 4.68 -4.10 11.49
CA SER A 97 4.37 -2.73 11.02
C SER A 97 3.64 -2.67 9.68
N LEU A 98 3.48 -3.77 8.95
CA LEU A 98 2.86 -3.76 7.63
C LEU A 98 1.73 -4.78 7.48
N ALA A 99 0.74 -4.40 6.68
CA ALA A 99 -0.31 -5.28 6.18
C ALA A 99 -0.68 -4.89 4.73
N ILE A 100 -1.44 -5.73 4.04
CA ILE A 100 -1.94 -5.48 2.68
C ILE A 100 -3.48 -5.48 2.66
N SER A 101 -4.05 -4.58 1.86
CA SER A 101 -5.50 -4.50 1.62
C SER A 101 -5.82 -4.15 0.16
N PRO A 102 -7.11 -4.20 -0.23
CA PRO A 102 -7.59 -3.43 -1.36
C PRO A 102 -7.34 -1.93 -1.15
N GLN A 103 -7.31 -1.17 -2.25
CA GLN A 103 -7.17 0.29 -2.23
C GLN A 103 -8.30 0.93 -1.41
N CYS A 104 -9.54 0.62 -1.76
CA CYS A 104 -10.72 1.15 -1.08
C CYS A 104 -11.74 0.02 -0.80
N GLY A 105 -12.94 0.38 -0.35
CA GLY A 105 -14.06 -0.55 -0.30
C GLY A 105 -14.46 -1.03 -1.70
N LEU A 106 -14.79 -2.31 -1.82
CA LEU A 106 -15.29 -2.93 -3.07
C LEU A 106 -16.75 -2.55 -3.37
N ALA A 107 -17.43 -1.86 -2.45
CA ALA A 107 -18.85 -1.50 -2.53
C ALA A 107 -19.17 -0.21 -3.34
N SER A 108 -18.17 0.47 -3.90
CA SER A 108 -18.31 1.85 -4.37
C SER A 108 -18.40 2.01 -5.90
N HIS A 109 -19.64 2.05 -6.39
CA HIS A 109 -20.20 2.91 -7.45
C HIS A 109 -19.64 2.88 -8.89
N SER A 110 -20.39 2.18 -9.76
CA SER A 110 -21.06 2.61 -11.02
C SER A 110 -20.45 3.61 -12.02
N MET A 111 -19.47 4.45 -11.67
CA MET A 111 -18.99 5.53 -12.55
C MET A 111 -17.80 5.13 -13.43
N ASN A 112 -16.95 4.18 -12.98
CA ASN A 112 -15.65 3.90 -13.61
C ASN A 112 -15.43 2.47 -14.11
N LYS A 113 -16.47 1.61 -14.19
CA LYS A 113 -16.30 0.18 -14.47
C LYS A 113 -15.29 -0.48 -13.51
N GLY A 114 -15.47 -0.27 -12.20
CA GLY A 114 -14.65 -0.88 -11.15
C GLY A 114 -14.73 -2.41 -11.13
N VAL A 115 -14.53 -3.02 -9.96
CA VAL A 115 -14.75 -4.47 -9.81
C VAL A 115 -16.24 -4.77 -10.07
N ALA A 116 -16.56 -5.22 -11.28
CA ALA A 116 -17.93 -5.17 -11.81
C ALA A 116 -18.83 -6.32 -11.33
N THR A 117 -18.25 -7.37 -10.74
CA THR A 117 -18.98 -8.57 -10.28
C THR A 117 -18.56 -8.98 -8.88
N GLU A 118 -19.49 -9.58 -8.13
CA GLU A 118 -19.21 -10.14 -6.80
C GLU A 118 -18.14 -11.23 -6.83
N GLU A 119 -18.17 -12.08 -7.84
CA GLU A 119 -17.13 -13.08 -8.07
C GLU A 119 -15.75 -12.42 -8.17
N ARG A 120 -15.62 -11.32 -8.94
CA ARG A 120 -14.35 -10.59 -9.04
C ARG A 120 -13.95 -9.91 -7.74
N MET A 121 -14.93 -9.41 -6.97
CA MET A 121 -14.67 -8.88 -5.62
C MET A 121 -14.07 -9.97 -4.72
N TRP A 122 -14.62 -11.18 -4.78
CA TRP A 122 -14.13 -12.31 -4.02
C TRP A 122 -12.73 -12.75 -4.46
N GLU A 123 -12.48 -12.84 -5.77
CA GLU A 123 -11.15 -13.14 -6.30
C GLU A 123 -10.09 -12.13 -5.84
N LYS A 124 -10.42 -10.84 -5.79
CA LYS A 124 -9.53 -9.80 -5.26
C LYS A 124 -9.23 -9.99 -3.77
N LEU A 125 -10.22 -10.39 -2.97
CA LEU A 125 -10.01 -10.71 -1.55
C LEU A 125 -9.15 -11.98 -1.37
N VAL A 126 -9.37 -12.99 -2.22
CA VAL A 126 -8.53 -14.19 -2.27
C VAL A 126 -7.09 -13.83 -2.63
N LEU A 127 -6.88 -12.92 -3.59
CA LEU A 127 -5.55 -12.42 -3.95
C LEU A 127 -4.86 -11.73 -2.76
N VAL A 128 -5.55 -10.84 -2.04
CA VAL A 128 -5.02 -10.20 -0.82
C VAL A 128 -4.56 -11.25 0.20
N ARG A 129 -5.40 -12.25 0.47
CA ARG A 129 -5.08 -13.36 1.37
C ARG A 129 -3.85 -14.13 0.89
N ASP A 130 -3.78 -14.47 -0.38
CA ASP A 130 -2.71 -15.31 -0.92
C ASP A 130 -1.36 -14.58 -0.99
N VAL A 131 -1.37 -13.27 -1.23
CA VAL A 131 -0.20 -12.40 -1.05
C VAL A 131 0.23 -12.39 0.41
N ALA A 132 -0.70 -12.18 1.33
CA ALA A 132 -0.40 -12.15 2.75
C ALA A 132 0.22 -13.48 3.25
N ARG A 133 -0.36 -14.62 2.87
CA ARG A 133 0.19 -15.95 3.20
C ARG A 133 1.59 -16.16 2.61
N SER A 134 1.91 -15.56 1.47
CA SER A 134 3.24 -15.70 0.85
C SER A 134 4.33 -14.92 1.59
N ILE A 135 3.95 -13.82 2.26
CA ILE A 135 4.88 -12.97 3.00
C ILE A 135 4.99 -13.47 4.44
N TRP A 136 3.86 -13.59 5.14
CA TRP A 136 3.82 -13.84 6.58
C TRP A 136 3.73 -15.32 6.95
N LYS A 137 3.53 -16.22 5.98
CA LYS A 137 3.46 -17.69 6.18
C LYS A 137 2.49 -18.11 7.30
N ASP A 138 1.45 -17.31 7.52
CA ASP A 138 0.48 -17.52 8.59
C ASP A 138 -0.48 -18.67 8.21
N PRO A 139 -0.83 -19.58 9.14
CA PRO A 139 -1.60 -20.78 8.82
C PRO A 139 -3.12 -20.59 8.78
N ILE A 140 -3.64 -19.34 8.83
CA ILE A 140 -5.09 -19.06 8.70
C ILE A 140 -5.60 -19.63 7.38
#